data_AF-A0A7S3J888-F1
#
_entry.id   AF-A0A7S3J888-F1
#
_cell.length_a   1.000
_cell.length_b   1.000
_cell.length_c   1.000
_cell.angle_alpha   90.00
_cell.angle_beta   90.00
_cell.angle_gamma   90.00
#
_symmetry.space_group_name_H-M   'P 1'
#
loop_
_entity.id
_entity.type
_entity.pdbx_description
1 polymer ?
#
loop_
_entity_poly.entity_id
_entity_poly.type
_entity_poly.pdbx_seq_one_letter_code
_entity_poly.pdbx_strand_id
1 'polypeptide(L)'
;GISIAAATFVGSNLGNSMPINAKKFANMSIFFTLVLSVTVVLFLLIFRHGIARIFSTHDEIINLVVDVMPIIALLILGDYLQGVTAGIIRGMGYQNSATIFC
;
A
#
# COMPACT_ATOMS: atom_id res chain seq x y z
N GLY A 1 -1.73 10.47 2.61
CA GLY A 1 -0.46 11.11 2.20
C GLY A 1 -0.18 10.87 0.73
N ILE A 2 0.42 9.73 0.38
CA ILE A 2 0.82 9.37 -1.00
C ILE A 2 -0.37 9.32 -1.98
N SER A 3 -1.51 8.77 -1.54
CA SER A 3 -2.74 8.71 -2.33
C SER A 3 -3.34 10.08 -2.68
N ILE A 4 -3.24 11.05 -1.77
CA ILE A 4 -3.73 12.42 -1.98
C ILE A 4 -2.80 13.16 -2.95
N ALA A 5 -1.48 13.02 -2.78
CA ALA A 5 -0.51 13.62 -3.68
C ALA A 5 -0.62 13.06 -5.11
N ALA A 6 -0.78 11.74 -5.25
CA ALA A 6 -1.05 11.09 -6.53
C ALA A 6 -2.36 11.59 -7.15
N ALA A 7 -3.42 11.73 -6.35
CA ALA A 7 -4.71 12.21 -6.82
C ALA A 7 -4.65 13.66 -7.34
N THR A 8 -3.96 14.55 -6.63
CA THR A 8 -3.80 15.95 -7.05
C THR A 8 -2.96 16.06 -8.33
N PHE A 9 -1.90 15.25 -8.47
CA PHE A 9 -1.04 15.26 -9.67
C PHE A 9 -1.75 14.72 -10.90
N VAL A 10 -2.47 13.60 -10.74
CA VAL A 10 -3.23 12.99 -11.83
C VAL A 10 -4.39 13.90 -12.23
N GLY A 11 -5.15 14.43 -11.27
CA GLY A 11 -6.25 15.37 -11.53
C GLY A 11 -5.80 16.65 -12.23
N SER A 12 -4.66 17.21 -11.82
CA SER A 12 -4.07 18.41 -12.46
C SER A 12 -3.64 18.15 -13.91
N ASN A 13 -3.01 17.01 -14.20
CA ASN A 13 -2.60 16.65 -15.56
C ASN A 13 -3.76 16.22 -16.47
N LEU A 14 -4.81 15.61 -15.90
CA LEU A 14 -6.03 15.24 -16.63
C LEU A 14 -6.83 16.49 -17.03
N GLY A 15 -6.92 17.49 -16.14
CA GLY A 15 -7.52 18.80 -16.44
C GLY A 15 -6.79 19.56 -17.55
N ASN A 16 -5.48 19.35 -17.70
CA ASN A 16 -4.67 19.89 -18.80
C ASN A 16 -4.75 19.07 -20.11
N SER A 17 -5.69 18.11 -20.23
CA SER A 17 -5.89 17.27 -21.43
C SER A 17 -4.66 16.45 -21.84
N MET A 18 -3.79 16.07 -20.90
CA MET A 18 -2.60 15.24 -21.14
C MET A 18 -2.72 13.83 -20.54
N PRO A 19 -3.56 12.94 -21.12
CA PRO A 19 -3.82 11.60 -20.57
C PRO A 19 -2.58 10.69 -20.59
N ILE A 20 -1.62 10.94 -21.48
CA ILE A 20 -0.37 10.18 -21.57
C ILE A 20 0.50 10.37 -20.32
N ASN A 21 0.51 11.59 -19.75
CA ASN A 21 1.28 11.93 -18.57
C ASN A 21 0.59 11.37 -17.32
N ALA A 22 -0.74 11.46 -17.26
CA ALA A 22 -1.54 10.87 -16.17
C ALA A 22 -1.27 9.35 -16.01
N LYS A 23 -1.20 8.61 -17.12
CA LYS A 23 -0.83 7.17 -17.11
C LYS A 23 0.59 6.92 -16.58
N LYS A 24 1.56 7.75 -16.98
CA LYS A 24 2.95 7.64 -16.47
C LYS A 24 3.03 7.88 -14.97
N PHE A 25 2.34 8.90 -14.46
CA PHE A 25 2.30 9.19 -13.03
C PHE A 25 1.60 8.09 -12.23
N ALA A 26 0.49 7.56 -12.74
CA ALA A 26 -0.18 6.41 -12.14
C ALA A 26 0.76 5.20 -12.03
N ASN A 27 1.43 4.84 -13.13
CA ASN A 27 2.37 3.71 -13.14
C ASN A 27 3.55 3.92 -12.17
N MET A 28 4.08 5.15 -12.11
CA MET A 28 5.17 5.48 -11.18
C MET A 28 4.72 5.43 -9.72
N SER A 29 3.49 5.83 -9.42
CA SER A 29 2.91 5.71 -8.08
C SER A 29 2.70 4.25 -7.67
N ILE A 30 2.25 3.38 -8.58
CA ILE A 30 2.11 1.94 -8.31
C ILE A 30 3.49 1.34 -8.00
N PHE A 31 4.50 1.66 -8.83
CA PHE A 31 5.86 1.18 -8.62
C PHE A 31 6.43 1.61 -7.26
N PHE A 32 6.27 2.90 -6.91
CA PHE A 32 6.72 3.41 -5.61
C PHE A 32 6.03 2.72 -4.43
N THR A 33 4.73 2.51 -4.52
CA THR A 33 3.99 1.82 -3.46
C THR A 33 4.37 0.36 -3.33
N LEU A 34 4.64 -0.32 -4.45
CA LEU A 34 5.09 -1.72 -4.43
C LEU A 34 6.47 -1.84 -3.77
N VAL A 35 7.41 -0.93 -4.09
CA VAL A 35 8.73 -0.89 -3.44
C VAL A 35 8.61 -0.61 -1.94
N LEU A 36 7.77 0.37 -1.55
CA LEU A 36 7.54 0.71 -0.14
C LEU A 36 6.88 -0.44 0.62
N SER A 37 5.86 -1.09 0.05
CA SER A 37 5.14 -2.17 0.72
C SER A 37 6.03 -3.39 0.93
N VAL A 38 6.84 -3.77 -0.06
CA VAL A 38 7.86 -4.82 0.07
C VAL A 38 8.88 -4.46 1.14
N THR A 39 9.32 -3.20 1.19
CA THR A 39 10.28 -2.74 2.21
C THR A 39 9.70 -2.85 3.62
N VAL A 40 8.43 -2.43 3.81
CA VAL A 40 7.73 -2.53 5.11
C VAL A 40 7.56 -3.98 5.54
N VAL A 41 7.18 -4.86 4.62
CA VAL A 41 7.00 -6.29 4.89
C VAL A 41 8.31 -6.97 5.26
N LEU A 42 9.40 -6.66 4.53
CA LEU A 42 10.72 -7.16 4.85
C LEU A 42 11.15 -6.70 6.25
N PHE A 43 10.90 -5.43 6.58
CA PHE A 43 11.18 -4.88 7.90
C PHE A 43 10.37 -5.59 9.00
N LEU A 44 9.08 -5.82 8.77
CA LEU A 44 8.21 -6.58 9.68
C LEU A 44 8.69 -8.00 9.93
N LEU A 45 9.16 -8.70 8.88
CA LEU A 45 9.69 -10.05 9.00
C LEU A 45 11.03 -10.09 9.75
N ILE A 46 11.93 -9.14 9.48
CA ILE A 46 13.22 -9.04 10.17
C ILE A 46 13.01 -8.72 11.66
N PHE A 47 12.14 -7.74 11.95
CA PHE A 47 11.88 -7.29 13.33
C PHE A 47 10.81 -8.11 14.05
N ARG A 48 10.31 -9.22 13.47
CA ARG A 48 9.19 -10.00 14.05
C ARG A 48 9.41 -10.40 15.51
N HIS A 49 10.63 -10.78 15.86
CA HIS A 49 10.99 -11.19 17.22
C HIS A 49 11.03 -10.01 18.19
N GLY A 50 11.47 -8.83 17.72
CA GLY A 50 11.45 -7.60 18.50
C GLY A 50 10.02 -7.13 18.76
N ILE A 51 9.17 -7.16 17.73
CA ILE A 51 7.76 -6.75 17.83
C ILE A 51 6.99 -7.72 18.75
N ALA A 52 7.20 -9.03 18.60
CA ALA A 52 6.56 -10.03 19.45
C ALA A 52 6.93 -9.84 20.94
N ARG A 53 8.20 -9.51 21.23
CA ARG A 53 8.68 -9.26 22.59
C ARG A 53 8.13 -7.96 23.22
N ILE A 54 7.71 -7.00 22.41
CA ILE A 54 7.07 -5.76 22.89
C ILE A 54 5.62 -6.04 23.30
N PHE A 55 4.93 -6.93 22.59
CA PHE A 55 3.53 -7.26 22.87
C PHE A 55 3.34 -8.25 24.01
N SER A 56 4.30 -9.16 24.23
CA SER A 56 4.20 -10.10 25.33
C SER A 56 5.55 -10.62 25.81
N THR A 57 5.64 -10.89 27.11
CA THR A 57 6.82 -11.45 27.78
C THR A 57 6.77 -12.97 27.87
N HIS A 58 5.65 -13.61 27.50
CA HIS A 58 5.47 -15.06 27.53
C HIS A 58 5.88 -15.70 26.19
N ASP A 59 6.79 -16.67 26.25
CA ASP A 59 7.33 -17.36 25.05
C ASP A 59 6.26 -18.02 24.17
N GLU A 60 5.15 -18.46 24.77
CA GLU A 60 4.03 -19.08 24.06
C GLU A 60 3.33 -18.09 23.12
N ILE A 61 3.16 -16.83 23.57
CA ILE A 61 2.54 -15.76 22.78
C ILE A 61 3.53 -15.27 21.71
N ILE A 62 4.82 -15.24 22.02
CA ILE A 62 5.86 -14.86 21.06
C ILE A 62 5.89 -15.84 19.87
N ASN A 63 5.86 -17.14 20.13
CA ASN A 63 5.85 -18.16 19.07
C ASN A 63 4.58 -18.07 18.21
N LEU A 64 3.42 -17.82 18.82
CA LEU A 64 2.16 -17.62 18.10
C LEU A 64 2.24 -16.40 17.16
N VAL A 65 2.76 -15.27 17.65
CA VAL A 65 2.91 -14.05 16.85
C VAL A 65 3.89 -14.25 15.70
N VAL A 66 5.00 -14.95 15.93
CA VAL A 66 6.00 -15.26 14.90
C VAL A 66 5.43 -16.12 13.77
N ASP A 67 4.56 -17.08 14.08
CA ASP A 67 3.90 -17.97 13.11
C ASP A 67 2.84 -17.24 12.27
N VAL A 68 2.11 -16.31 12.88
CA VAL A 68 1.03 -15.55 12.20
C VAL A 68 1.58 -14.34 11.42
N MET A 69 2.76 -13.82 11.80
CA MET A 69 3.42 -12.68 11.15
C MET A 69 3.51 -12.76 9.61
N PRO A 70 3.94 -13.88 8.99
CA PRO A 70 4.00 -13.98 7.52
C PRO A 70 2.62 -13.88 6.85
N ILE A 71 1.56 -14.37 7.50
CA ILE A 71 0.18 -14.23 7.00
C ILE A 71 -0.24 -12.76 7.04
N ILE A 72 0.05 -12.06 8.15
CA ILE A 72 -0.25 -10.63 8.31
C ILE A 72 0.53 -9.81 7.28
N ALA A 73 1.80 -10.13 7.06
CA ALA A 73 2.62 -9.46 6.05
C ALA A 73 2.01 -9.57 4.64
N LEU A 74 1.44 -10.73 4.29
CA LEU A 74 0.78 -10.96 3.00
C LEU A 74 -0.51 -10.13 2.88
N LEU A 75 -1.29 -10.03 3.96
CA LEU A 75 -2.48 -9.17 4.02
C LEU A 75 -2.10 -7.69 3.84
N ILE A 76 -1.07 -7.22 4.53
CA ILE A 76 -0.57 -5.84 4.44
C ILE A 76 -0.16 -5.49 3.01
N LEU A 77 0.49 -6.41 2.27
CA LEU A 77 0.80 -6.19 0.84
C LEU A 77 -0.48 -5.97 0.03
N GLY A 78 -1.52 -6.76 0.28
CA GLY A 78 -2.83 -6.61 -0.36
C GLY A 78 -3.48 -5.26 -0.05
N ASP A 79 -3.45 -4.84 1.20
CA ASP A 79 -4.00 -3.55 1.64
C ASP A 79 -3.27 -2.36 1.01
N TYR A 80 -1.93 -2.43 0.89
CA TYR A 80 -1.15 -1.39 0.21
C TYR A 80 -1.52 -1.25 -1.28
N LEU A 81 -1.71 -2.38 -1.97
CA LEU A 81 -2.11 -2.40 -3.38
C LEU A 81 -3.52 -1.85 -3.58
N GLN A 82 -4.47 -2.25 -2.72
CA GLN A 82 -5.83 -1.73 -2.75
C GLN A 82 -5.85 -0.22 -2.49
N GLY A 83 -5.13 0.25 -1.47
CA GLY A 83 -5.06 1.67 -1.12
C GLY A 83 -4.46 2.55 -2.22
N VAL A 84 -3.43 2.08 -2.93
CA VAL A 84 -2.85 2.84 -4.04
C VAL A 84 -3.78 2.86 -5.25
N THR A 85 -4.39 1.72 -5.57
CA THR A 85 -5.34 1.60 -6.69
C THR A 85 -6.54 2.51 -6.46
N ALA A 86 -7.12 2.49 -5.26
CA ALA A 86 -8.20 3.37 -4.87
C ALA A 86 -7.80 4.86 -4.95
N GLY A 87 -6.57 5.21 -4.53
CA GLY A 87 -6.05 6.57 -4.63
C GLY A 87 -5.86 7.05 -6.07
N ILE A 88 -5.32 6.19 -6.93
CA ILE A 88 -5.10 6.49 -8.36
C ILE A 88 -6.43 6.64 -9.10
N ILE A 89 -7.41 5.76 -8.84
CA ILE A 89 -8.73 5.85 -9.48
C ILE A 89 -9.47 7.12 -9.07
N ARG A 90 -9.44 7.48 -7.78
CA ARG A 90 -9.98 8.77 -7.29
C ARG A 90 -9.28 9.95 -7.95
N GLY A 91 -7.96 9.86 -8.13
CA GLY A 91 -7.15 10.85 -8.85
C GLY A 91 -7.49 11.04 -10.32
N MET A 92 -7.93 9.96 -10.99
CA MET A 92 -8.33 9.98 -12.40
C MET A 92 -9.77 10.48 -12.61
N GLY A 93 -10.54 10.77 -11.55
CA GLY A 93 -11.96 11.14 -11.67
C GLY A 93 -12.89 10.00 -12.12
N TYR A 94 -12.36 8.79 -12.33
CA TYR A 94 -13.11 7.57 -12.66
C TYR A 94 -13.68 6.90 -11.40
N GLN A 95 -14.39 7.68 -10.59
CA GLN A 95 -14.98 7.22 -9.31
C GLN A 95 -15.83 5.94 -9.48
N ASN A 96 -16.47 5.74 -10.63
CA ASN A 96 -17.30 4.57 -10.91
C ASN A 96 -16.53 3.23 -10.97
N SER A 97 -15.24 3.22 -11.29
CA SER A 97 -14.44 2.00 -11.32
C SER A 97 -13.80 1.69 -9.96
N ALA A 98 -13.67 2.68 -9.07
CA ALA A 98 -13.12 2.48 -7.72
C ALA A 98 -14.04 1.63 -6.84
N THR A 99 -15.35 1.67 -7.08
CA THR A 99 -16.37 0.93 -6.32
C THR A 99 -16.28 -0.58 -6.50
N ILE A 100 -15.61 -1.08 -7.55
CA ILE A 100 -15.51 -2.51 -7.86
C ILE A 100 -14.29 -3.16 -7.16
N PHE A 101 -13.32 -2.35 -6.71
CA PHE A 101 -12.08 -2.79 -6.07
C PHE A 101 -12.03 -2.49 -4.56
N CYS A 102 -13.18 -2.13 -3.97
CA CYS A 102 -13.40 -2.01 -2.53
C CYS A 102 -14.32 -3.14 -2.06
#